data_AF-A0A950AQ36-F1
#
_entry.id   AF-A0A950AQ36-F1
#
_cell.length_a   1.000
_cell.length_b   1.000
_cell.length_c   1.000
_cell.angle_alpha   90.00
_cell.angle_beta   90.00
_cell.angle_gamma   90.00
#
_symmetry.space_group_name_H-M   'P 1'
#
loop_
_entity.id
_entity.type
_entity.pdbx_description
1 polymer ?
#
loop_
_entity_poly.entity_id
_entity_poly.type
_entity_poly.pdbx_seq_one_letter_code
_entity_poly.pdbx_strand_id
1 'polypeptide(L)'
;MNCPTTGVTTPAAAPRTGRGESAPRGTPYHTAVPFAALPHDIAADPRLRPTDLRLLAALLYYARQEPSCYPSDAALAARVHRHSGTVRRCLKRLEDLGYLRREFVPATPANPTGRLISLTFREPDWPRPTPDLPERRRTPTPRADERPPRAPAPVSPRAPAHAEGDVIVKKEEIPEEAAGSDLDQRSRPVAPTAAPTTLSEVPPAPALAPATTPALPFDLTAIGAAPELPAPRLAEPRRRKLGLDLAELARVVGETADPILIAELARRTAPPGPPEPPPVTLPTPALFERLPGRHDLIMATARRLCEETGDFQVASQRTFEKMAEAVATRSVPARVLQSCWRQAMGPTAEHKGKVLVAAWKRSVAEAPRRC
;
A
#
# COMPACT_ATOMS: atom_id res chain seq x y z
N MET A 1 51.85 -32.43 12.47
CA MET A 1 51.63 -32.45 11.01
C MET A 1 51.07 -31.09 10.63
N ASN A 2 51.92 -30.22 10.08
CA ASN A 2 51.57 -28.84 9.73
C ASN A 2 51.28 -28.77 8.23
N CYS A 3 50.08 -28.35 7.86
CA CYS A 3 49.69 -28.12 6.46
C CYS A 3 50.25 -26.78 5.98
N PRO A 4 50.98 -26.71 4.84
CA PRO A 4 51.49 -25.46 4.32
C PRO A 4 50.39 -24.69 3.57
N THR A 5 50.24 -23.42 3.92
CA THR A 5 49.40 -22.43 3.24
C THR A 5 50.06 -22.01 1.93
N THR A 6 49.51 -22.42 0.79
CA THR A 6 49.93 -21.93 -0.53
C THR A 6 49.26 -20.58 -0.82
N GLY A 7 50.05 -19.52 -0.80
CA GLY A 7 49.64 -18.19 -1.26
C GLY A 7 49.54 -18.16 -2.78
N VAL A 8 48.34 -17.95 -3.31
CA VAL A 8 48.10 -17.76 -4.74
C VAL A 8 48.29 -16.27 -5.06
N THR A 9 49.35 -15.98 -5.81
CA THR A 9 49.69 -14.64 -6.32
C THR A 9 48.66 -14.21 -7.37
N THR A 10 47.96 -13.11 -7.10
CA THR A 10 47.02 -12.48 -8.04
C THR A 10 47.80 -11.70 -9.10
N PRO A 11 47.65 -11.97 -10.41
CA PRO A 11 48.36 -11.21 -11.44
C PRO A 11 47.80 -9.79 -11.61
N ALA A 12 48.73 -8.84 -11.77
CA ALA A 12 48.46 -7.42 -11.92
C ALA A 12 47.59 -7.12 -13.15
N ALA A 13 46.61 -6.24 -12.97
CA ALA A 13 45.72 -5.79 -14.02
C ALA A 13 46.48 -5.01 -15.10
N ALA A 14 46.40 -5.47 -16.34
CA ALA A 14 46.95 -4.77 -17.50
C ALA A 14 46.20 -3.44 -17.74
N PRO A 15 46.91 -2.34 -18.04
CA PRO A 15 46.28 -1.06 -18.38
C PRO A 15 45.55 -1.17 -19.72
N ARG A 16 44.24 -0.93 -19.71
CA ARG A 16 43.42 -0.87 -20.92
C ARG A 16 43.65 0.47 -21.64
N THR A 17 44.56 0.46 -22.60
CA THR A 17 44.64 1.46 -23.67
C THR A 17 43.90 0.93 -24.90
N GLY A 18 42.92 1.71 -25.38
CA GLY A 18 42.13 1.44 -26.58
C GLY A 18 40.86 2.29 -26.52
N ARG A 19 40.89 3.55 -26.95
CA ARG A 19 40.85 4.00 -28.35
C ARG A 19 39.72 3.30 -29.12
N GLY A 20 38.60 4.01 -29.19
CA GLY A 20 37.38 3.61 -29.89
C GLY A 20 36.48 4.82 -30.09
N GLU A 21 37.02 5.87 -30.72
CA GLU A 21 36.25 6.83 -31.50
C GLU A 21 35.39 6.07 -32.51
N SER A 22 34.10 5.88 -32.21
CA SER A 22 32.99 5.65 -33.15
C SER A 22 31.73 5.23 -32.37
N ALA A 23 31.25 6.07 -31.46
CA ALA A 23 29.86 5.95 -31.04
C ALA A 23 29.01 6.69 -32.09
N PRO A 24 28.16 6.01 -32.89
CA PRO A 24 27.19 6.72 -33.69
C PRO A 24 26.36 7.59 -32.73
N ARG A 25 26.18 8.86 -33.09
CA ARG A 25 25.29 9.79 -32.38
C ARG A 25 23.86 9.25 -32.45
N GLY A 26 23.56 8.31 -31.56
CA GLY A 26 22.24 7.78 -31.35
C GLY A 26 21.37 8.93 -30.91
N THR A 27 20.38 9.27 -31.72
CA THR A 27 19.20 9.98 -31.25
C THR A 27 18.76 9.34 -29.93
N PRO A 28 18.42 10.12 -28.88
CA PRO A 28 17.81 9.56 -27.69
C PRO A 28 16.45 8.99 -28.09
N TYR A 29 16.46 7.76 -28.60
CA TYR A 29 15.30 6.91 -28.61
C TYR A 29 14.95 6.78 -27.13
N HIS A 30 13.99 7.59 -26.70
CA HIS A 30 13.15 7.25 -25.57
C HIS A 30 12.80 5.79 -25.78
N THR A 31 13.42 4.90 -25.01
CA THR A 31 13.17 3.47 -25.09
C THR A 31 11.70 3.36 -24.70
N ALA A 32 10.84 3.28 -25.71
CA ALA A 32 9.41 3.22 -25.51
C ALA A 32 9.20 2.06 -24.55
N VAL A 33 8.69 2.36 -23.36
CA VAL A 33 8.46 1.36 -22.33
C VAL A 33 7.66 0.26 -23.02
N PRO A 34 8.19 -0.98 -23.12
CA PRO A 34 7.52 -2.01 -23.91
C PRO A 34 6.14 -2.25 -23.32
N PHE A 35 5.12 -1.79 -24.04
CA PHE A 35 3.74 -1.97 -23.63
C PHE A 35 3.40 -3.44 -23.86
N ALA A 36 3.15 -4.18 -22.78
CA ALA A 36 2.53 -5.49 -22.87
C ALA A 36 1.09 -5.28 -23.31
N ALA A 37 0.82 -5.42 -24.61
CA ALA A 37 -0.53 -5.30 -25.15
C ALA A 37 -1.37 -6.48 -24.69
N LEU A 38 -2.37 -6.22 -23.86
CA LEU A 38 -3.40 -7.19 -23.51
C LEU A 38 -4.46 -7.17 -24.63
N PRO A 39 -4.86 -8.33 -25.19
CA PRO A 39 -5.99 -8.40 -26.12
C PRO A 39 -7.28 -7.79 -25.53
N HIS A 40 -8.02 -7.05 -26.34
CA HIS A 40 -9.20 -6.28 -25.91
C HIS A 40 -10.36 -7.17 -25.41
N ASP A 41 -10.50 -8.36 -25.98
CA ASP A 41 -11.46 -9.38 -25.58
C ASP A 41 -11.18 -9.91 -24.17
N ILE A 42 -9.91 -10.16 -23.84
CA ILE A 42 -9.50 -10.54 -22.47
C ILE A 42 -9.77 -9.37 -21.51
N ALA A 43 -9.47 -8.13 -21.91
CA ALA A 43 -9.73 -6.96 -21.09
C ALA A 43 -11.23 -6.76 -20.79
N ALA A 44 -12.10 -7.19 -21.71
CA ALA A 44 -13.54 -7.05 -21.61
C ALA A 44 -14.25 -8.22 -20.90
N ASP A 45 -13.55 -9.31 -20.54
CA ASP A 45 -14.17 -10.47 -19.90
C ASP A 45 -14.65 -10.13 -18.47
N PRO A 46 -15.97 -10.13 -18.20
CA PRO A 46 -16.52 -9.81 -16.88
C PRO A 46 -16.19 -10.87 -15.81
N ARG A 47 -15.73 -12.06 -16.21
CA ARG A 47 -15.35 -13.13 -15.29
C ARG A 47 -14.01 -12.84 -14.62
N LEU A 48 -13.13 -12.11 -15.28
CA LEU A 48 -11.81 -11.78 -14.76
C LEU A 48 -11.89 -10.68 -13.69
N ARG A 49 -11.21 -10.88 -12.56
CA ARG A 49 -11.04 -9.82 -11.56
C ARG A 49 -9.95 -8.85 -12.02
N PRO A 50 -9.95 -7.60 -11.53
CA PRO A 50 -8.85 -6.66 -11.80
C PRO A 50 -7.45 -7.21 -11.43
N THR A 51 -7.37 -8.06 -10.40
CA THR A 51 -6.11 -8.73 -10.02
C THR A 51 -5.67 -9.78 -11.04
N ASP A 52 -6.63 -10.49 -11.64
CA ASP A 52 -6.34 -11.51 -12.67
C ASP A 52 -5.79 -10.83 -13.93
N LEU A 53 -6.37 -9.69 -14.34
CA LEU A 53 -5.88 -8.87 -15.45
C LEU A 53 -4.45 -8.35 -15.21
N ARG A 54 -4.15 -7.87 -13.99
CA ARG A 54 -2.78 -7.45 -13.62
C ARG A 54 -1.80 -8.61 -13.69
N LEU A 55 -2.23 -9.80 -13.30
CA LEU A 55 -1.38 -11.00 -13.35
C LEU A 55 -1.14 -11.45 -14.79
N LEU A 56 -2.14 -11.39 -15.67
CA LEU A 56 -1.98 -11.64 -17.10
C LEU A 56 -1.01 -10.64 -17.74
N ALA A 57 -1.13 -9.35 -17.43
CA ALA A 57 -0.19 -8.33 -17.88
C ALA A 57 1.25 -8.60 -17.38
N ALA A 58 1.40 -9.06 -16.14
CA ALA A 58 2.70 -9.48 -15.60
C ALA A 58 3.27 -10.71 -16.34
N LEU A 59 2.43 -11.71 -16.64
CA LEU A 59 2.83 -12.88 -17.43
C LEU A 59 3.25 -12.50 -18.86
N LEU A 60 2.53 -11.60 -19.53
CA LEU A 60 2.90 -11.07 -20.84
C LEU A 60 4.25 -10.34 -20.80
N TYR A 61 4.52 -9.60 -19.72
CA TYR A 61 5.82 -8.96 -19.52
C TYR A 61 6.96 -9.99 -19.43
N TYR A 62 6.77 -11.12 -18.73
CA TYR A 62 7.78 -12.18 -18.64
C TYR A 62 7.89 -13.01 -19.92
N ALA A 63 6.77 -13.32 -20.57
CA ALA A 63 6.73 -14.12 -21.79
C ALA A 63 7.26 -13.37 -23.02
N ARG A 64 7.18 -12.03 -23.03
CA ARG A 64 7.54 -11.19 -24.17
C ARG A 64 6.79 -11.65 -25.44
N GLN A 65 7.50 -12.21 -26.40
CA GLN A 65 6.95 -12.74 -27.66
C GLN A 65 6.67 -14.25 -27.60
N GLU A 66 7.15 -14.95 -26.58
CA GLU A 66 6.98 -16.40 -26.45
C GLU A 66 5.58 -16.74 -25.93
N PRO A 67 5.03 -17.92 -26.26
CA PRO A 67 3.74 -18.36 -25.73
C PRO A 67 3.83 -18.86 -24.29
N SER A 68 5.02 -19.10 -23.77
CA SER A 68 5.25 -19.66 -22.43
C SER A 68 6.25 -18.84 -21.63
N CYS A 69 6.16 -18.90 -20.29
CA CYS A 69 7.15 -18.33 -19.39
C CYS A 69 7.23 -19.12 -18.07
N TYR A 70 8.30 -18.92 -17.30
CA TYR A 70 8.53 -19.65 -16.04
C TYR A 70 8.82 -18.75 -14.82
N PRO A 71 8.04 -17.66 -14.58
CA PRO A 71 8.26 -16.82 -13.41
C PRO A 71 7.88 -17.55 -12.12
N SER A 72 8.65 -17.30 -11.06
CA SER A 72 8.32 -17.78 -9.71
C SER A 72 7.13 -17.01 -9.12
N ASP A 73 6.42 -17.64 -8.17
CA ASP A 73 5.30 -16.97 -7.47
C ASP A 73 5.75 -15.69 -6.76
N ALA A 74 6.97 -15.68 -6.23
CA ALA A 74 7.55 -14.51 -5.58
C ALA A 74 7.80 -13.37 -6.56
N ALA A 75 8.31 -13.67 -7.76
CA ALA A 75 8.51 -12.66 -8.82
C ALA A 75 7.19 -12.05 -9.29
N LEU A 76 6.18 -12.90 -9.51
CA LEU A 76 4.82 -12.46 -9.85
C LEU A 76 4.20 -11.62 -8.72
N ALA A 77 4.34 -12.05 -7.46
CA ALA A 77 3.85 -11.35 -6.28
C ALA A 77 4.45 -9.94 -6.16
N ALA A 78 5.77 -9.82 -6.34
CA ALA A 78 6.48 -8.56 -6.33
C ALA A 78 5.99 -7.62 -7.45
N ARG A 79 5.84 -8.14 -8.67
CA ARG A 79 5.39 -7.37 -9.84
C ARG A 79 3.96 -6.86 -9.71
N VAL A 80 3.06 -7.67 -9.16
CA VAL A 80 1.62 -7.34 -9.04
C VAL A 80 1.29 -6.61 -7.73
N HIS A 81 2.26 -6.47 -6.82
CA HIS A 81 2.11 -5.93 -5.47
C HIS A 81 1.01 -6.66 -4.67
N ARG A 82 1.11 -8.00 -4.65
CA ARG A 82 0.17 -8.90 -3.97
C ARG A 82 0.93 -10.04 -3.28
N HIS A 83 0.31 -10.62 -2.25
CA HIS A 83 0.88 -11.78 -1.56
C HIS A 83 0.91 -13.02 -2.46
N SER A 84 1.93 -13.87 -2.30
CA SER A 84 2.13 -15.11 -3.09
C SER A 84 0.92 -16.05 -3.06
N GLY A 85 0.27 -16.20 -1.90
CA GLY A 85 -0.97 -16.98 -1.77
C GLY A 85 -2.14 -16.43 -2.62
N THR A 86 -2.20 -15.13 -2.84
CA THR A 86 -3.19 -14.52 -3.76
C THR A 86 -2.82 -14.81 -5.20
N VAL A 87 -1.54 -14.72 -5.57
CA VAL A 87 -1.06 -15.10 -6.90
C VAL A 87 -1.42 -16.56 -7.21
N ARG A 88 -1.16 -17.50 -6.31
CA ARG A 88 -1.52 -18.92 -6.48
C ARG A 88 -3.01 -19.13 -6.73
N ARG A 89 -3.88 -18.44 -5.97
CA ARG A 89 -5.33 -18.49 -6.18
C ARG A 89 -5.75 -17.90 -7.53
N CYS A 90 -5.14 -16.80 -7.95
CA CYS A 90 -5.42 -16.18 -9.24
C CYS A 90 -4.92 -17.06 -10.40
N LEU A 91 -3.72 -17.66 -10.30
CA LEU A 91 -3.20 -18.60 -11.30
C LEU A 91 -4.12 -19.82 -11.45
N LYS A 92 -4.57 -20.42 -10.34
CA LYS A 92 -5.54 -21.51 -10.37
C LYS A 92 -6.84 -21.08 -11.06
N ARG A 93 -7.37 -19.90 -10.72
CA ARG A 93 -8.58 -19.38 -11.35
C ARG A 93 -8.42 -19.11 -12.85
N LEU A 94 -7.28 -18.58 -13.27
CA LEU A 94 -6.98 -18.34 -14.68
C LEU A 94 -6.83 -19.66 -15.46
N GLU A 95 -6.31 -20.70 -14.82
CA GLU A 95 -6.28 -22.07 -15.35
C GLU A 95 -7.69 -22.66 -15.46
N ASP A 96 -8.52 -22.51 -14.43
CA ASP A 96 -9.92 -22.95 -14.44
C ASP A 96 -10.74 -22.25 -15.54
N LEU A 97 -10.40 -21.00 -15.88
CA LEU A 97 -11.00 -20.22 -16.97
C LEU A 97 -10.38 -20.51 -18.35
N GLY A 98 -9.33 -21.33 -18.42
CA GLY A 98 -8.68 -21.71 -19.67
C GLY A 98 -7.79 -20.64 -20.29
N TYR A 99 -7.38 -19.60 -19.54
CA TYR A 99 -6.45 -18.55 -20.02
C TYR A 99 -4.98 -18.94 -19.93
N LEU A 100 -4.64 -19.92 -19.10
CA LEU A 100 -3.29 -20.44 -18.99
C LEU A 100 -3.31 -21.93 -18.66
N ARG A 101 -2.19 -22.60 -18.91
CA ARG A 101 -1.94 -23.97 -18.51
C ARG A 101 -0.64 -24.04 -17.70
N ARG A 102 -0.63 -24.79 -16.60
CA ARG A 102 0.59 -25.01 -15.81
C ARG A 102 1.10 -26.42 -16.07
N GLU A 103 2.34 -26.50 -16.51
CA GLU A 103 3.04 -27.76 -16.76
C GLU A 103 4.26 -27.85 -15.86
N PHE A 104 4.55 -29.06 -15.38
CA PHE A 104 5.76 -29.35 -14.64
C PHE A 104 6.78 -29.94 -15.61
N VAL A 105 7.87 -29.21 -15.81
CA VAL A 105 8.98 -29.60 -16.67
C VAL A 105 10.18 -29.93 -15.76
N PRO A 106 11.00 -30.95 -16.08
CA PRO A 106 12.22 -31.22 -15.32
C PRO A 106 13.03 -29.93 -15.10
N ALA A 107 13.48 -29.71 -13.86
CA ALA A 107 14.22 -28.50 -13.52
C ALA A 107 15.51 -28.42 -14.35
N THR A 108 15.65 -27.35 -15.12
CA THR A 108 16.86 -27.04 -15.88
C THR A 108 17.58 -25.87 -15.21
N PRO A 109 18.88 -25.64 -15.48
CA PRO A 109 19.57 -24.45 -14.97
C PRO A 109 18.89 -23.13 -15.37
N ALA A 110 18.21 -23.12 -16.52
CA ALA A 110 17.42 -21.98 -16.99
C ALA A 110 16.06 -21.85 -16.27
N ASN A 111 15.43 -22.96 -15.90
CA ASN A 111 14.18 -23.01 -15.14
C ASN A 111 14.34 -23.85 -13.86
N PRO A 112 14.93 -23.28 -12.79
CA PRO A 112 15.15 -24.01 -11.54
C PRO A 112 13.84 -24.34 -10.81
N THR A 113 12.73 -23.70 -11.17
CA THR A 113 11.42 -23.95 -10.53
C THR A 113 10.76 -25.22 -11.08
N GLY A 114 11.15 -25.68 -12.27
CA GLY A 114 10.50 -26.79 -12.97
C GLY A 114 9.03 -26.51 -13.33
N ARG A 115 8.62 -25.24 -13.31
CA ARG A 115 7.26 -24.82 -13.64
C ARG A 115 7.28 -24.06 -14.95
N LEU A 116 6.46 -24.47 -15.90
CA LEU A 116 6.20 -23.77 -17.15
C LEU A 116 4.75 -23.30 -17.15
N ILE A 117 4.52 -22.03 -17.48
CA ILE A 117 3.19 -21.44 -17.63
C ILE A 117 3.01 -21.12 -19.11
N SER A 118 2.09 -21.83 -19.77
CA SER A 118 1.74 -21.60 -21.17
C SER A 118 0.50 -20.69 -21.24
N LEU A 119 0.55 -19.65 -22.07
CA LEU A 119 -0.52 -18.69 -22.30
C LEU A 119 -1.41 -19.19 -23.44
N THR A 120 -2.43 -19.98 -23.09
CA THR A 120 -3.31 -20.66 -24.05
C THR A 120 -4.01 -19.69 -25.00
N PHE A 121 -4.34 -18.47 -24.56
CA PHE A 121 -4.95 -17.45 -25.43
C PHE A 121 -4.04 -16.94 -26.57
N ARG A 122 -2.76 -17.31 -26.60
CA ARG A 122 -1.86 -17.05 -27.73
C ARG A 122 -1.87 -18.17 -28.77
N GLU A 123 -2.43 -19.33 -28.44
CA GLU A 123 -2.57 -20.43 -29.39
C GLU A 123 -3.64 -20.09 -30.43
N PRO A 124 -3.40 -20.33 -31.72
CA PRO A 124 -4.34 -19.97 -32.79
C PRO A 124 -5.68 -20.69 -32.64
N ASP A 125 -5.66 -21.90 -32.09
CA ASP A 125 -6.83 -22.78 -31.94
C ASP A 125 -7.49 -22.66 -30.55
N TRP A 126 -7.14 -21.63 -29.77
CA TRP A 126 -7.69 -21.47 -28.44
C TRP A 126 -9.21 -21.27 -28.51
N PRO A 127 -10.02 -22.21 -27.98
CA PRO A 127 -11.46 -22.04 -27.93
C PRO A 127 -11.73 -20.89 -26.96
N ARG A 128 -12.15 -19.74 -27.49
CA ARG A 128 -12.50 -18.59 -26.65
C ARG A 128 -13.51 -19.07 -25.61
N PRO A 129 -13.23 -18.91 -24.30
CA PRO A 129 -14.16 -19.30 -23.26
C PRO A 129 -15.41 -18.50 -23.54
N THR A 130 -16.41 -19.18 -24.09
CA THR A 130 -17.67 -18.52 -24.38
C THR A 130 -18.18 -18.14 -23.00
N PRO A 131 -18.59 -16.88 -22.80
CA PRO A 131 -19.29 -16.56 -21.59
C PRO A 131 -20.58 -17.38 -21.67
N ASP A 132 -20.59 -18.57 -21.05
CA ASP A 132 -21.74 -19.08 -20.31
C ASP A 132 -22.08 -17.96 -19.32
N LEU A 133 -22.69 -16.91 -19.85
CA LEU A 133 -23.54 -16.03 -19.09
C LEU A 133 -24.50 -17.03 -18.50
N PRO A 134 -24.45 -17.33 -17.19
CA PRO A 134 -25.45 -18.20 -16.60
C PRO A 134 -26.75 -17.57 -17.06
N GLU A 135 -27.49 -18.30 -17.92
CA GLU A 135 -28.67 -17.78 -18.59
C GLU A 135 -29.44 -17.08 -17.50
N ARG A 136 -29.40 -15.74 -17.55
CA ARG A 136 -29.64 -14.92 -16.37
C ARG A 136 -31.05 -15.30 -16.01
N ARG A 137 -31.22 -16.23 -15.05
CA ARG A 137 -32.53 -16.78 -14.70
C ARG A 137 -33.22 -15.51 -14.29
N ARG A 138 -34.03 -14.98 -15.19
CA ARG A 138 -34.97 -13.94 -14.90
C ARG A 138 -35.85 -14.71 -13.96
N THR A 139 -35.52 -14.66 -12.67
CA THR A 139 -36.48 -14.93 -11.63
C THR A 139 -37.67 -14.09 -12.08
N PRO A 140 -38.75 -14.72 -12.58
CA PRO A 140 -39.88 -13.97 -13.06
C PRO A 140 -40.21 -13.05 -11.91
N THR A 141 -40.09 -11.75 -12.14
CA THR A 141 -40.34 -10.75 -11.12
C THR A 141 -41.78 -11.05 -10.68
N PRO A 142 -42.01 -11.52 -9.44
CA PRO A 142 -43.36 -11.87 -9.04
C PRO A 142 -44.21 -10.63 -9.29
N ARG A 143 -45.23 -10.77 -10.14
CA ARG A 143 -46.18 -9.68 -10.40
C ARG A 143 -46.69 -9.22 -9.04
N ALA A 144 -46.77 -7.90 -8.86
CA ALA A 144 -47.06 -7.27 -7.57
C ALA A 144 -48.42 -7.68 -6.94
N ASP A 145 -49.24 -8.44 -7.65
CA ASP A 145 -50.59 -8.83 -7.23
C ASP A 145 -50.69 -10.18 -6.51
N GLU A 146 -49.63 -11.00 -6.47
CA GLU A 146 -49.61 -12.25 -5.69
C GLU A 146 -48.80 -12.09 -4.40
N ARG A 147 -49.15 -11.10 -3.58
CA ARG A 147 -48.67 -11.02 -2.21
C ARG A 147 -49.61 -11.87 -1.34
N PRO A 148 -49.25 -13.11 -0.95
CA PRO A 148 -50.07 -13.87 -0.02
C PRO A 148 -50.25 -13.07 1.28
N PRO A 149 -51.43 -13.15 1.93
CA PRO A 149 -51.68 -12.46 3.18
C PRO A 149 -50.59 -12.82 4.19
N ARG A 150 -49.98 -11.77 4.74
CA ARG A 150 -48.86 -11.84 5.67
C ARG A 150 -49.31 -12.64 6.90
N ALA A 151 -48.88 -13.90 7.00
CA ALA A 151 -49.06 -14.69 8.20
C ALA A 151 -48.44 -13.92 9.40
N PRO A 152 -49.10 -13.89 10.56
CA PRO A 152 -48.56 -13.24 11.75
C PRO A 152 -47.20 -13.85 12.07
N ALA A 153 -46.21 -12.98 12.29
CA ALA A 153 -44.85 -13.38 12.58
C ALA A 153 -44.84 -14.36 13.77
N PRO A 154 -44.17 -15.52 13.67
CA PRO A 154 -43.96 -16.37 14.84
C PRO A 154 -43.19 -15.56 15.87
N VAL A 155 -43.83 -15.35 17.02
CA VAL A 155 -43.22 -14.75 18.20
C VAL A 155 -42.11 -15.71 18.64
N SER A 156 -40.87 -15.40 18.24
CA SER A 156 -39.72 -16.13 18.77
C SER A 156 -39.71 -15.96 20.29
N PRO A 157 -39.67 -17.06 21.08
CA PRO A 157 -39.60 -16.96 22.53
C PRO A 157 -38.34 -16.18 22.90
N ARG A 158 -38.57 -15.07 23.59
CA ARG A 158 -37.55 -14.20 24.16
C ARG A 158 -36.67 -15.06 25.07
N ALA A 159 -35.39 -15.19 24.73
CA ALA A 159 -34.42 -15.88 25.56
C ALA A 159 -34.46 -15.30 26.99
N PRO A 160 -34.48 -16.13 28.04
CA PRO A 160 -34.53 -15.67 29.42
C PRO A 160 -33.29 -14.81 29.70
N ALA A 161 -33.52 -13.68 30.37
CA ALA A 161 -32.47 -12.80 30.86
C ALA A 161 -31.55 -13.63 31.79
N HIS A 162 -30.30 -13.82 31.38
CA HIS A 162 -29.28 -14.34 32.26
C HIS A 162 -29.03 -13.30 33.35
N ALA A 163 -29.47 -13.64 34.55
CA ALA A 163 -29.11 -12.94 35.78
C ALA A 163 -27.59 -12.97 35.94
N GLU A 164 -27.06 -11.84 36.40
CA GLU A 164 -25.67 -11.66 36.81
C GLU A 164 -25.29 -12.75 37.82
N GLY A 165 -24.44 -13.67 37.36
CA GLY A 165 -23.77 -14.66 38.17
C GLY A 165 -22.28 -14.51 37.95
N ASP A 166 -21.58 -14.09 39.00
CA ASP A 166 -20.13 -14.01 39.10
C ASP A 166 -19.49 -15.36 38.73
N VAL A 167 -18.83 -15.42 37.57
CA VAL A 167 -18.05 -16.60 37.17
C VAL A 167 -16.65 -16.46 37.76
N ILE A 168 -16.48 -16.99 38.98
CA ILE A 168 -15.17 -17.30 39.54
C ILE A 168 -14.56 -18.40 38.66
N VAL A 169 -13.64 -18.01 37.78
CA VAL A 169 -12.81 -18.97 37.03
C VAL A 169 -11.84 -19.61 38.01
N LYS A 170 -12.21 -20.81 38.50
CA LYS A 170 -11.29 -21.72 39.18
C LYS A 170 -10.27 -22.19 38.13
N LYS A 171 -9.03 -21.71 38.27
CA LYS A 171 -7.86 -22.18 37.52
C LYS A 171 -7.58 -23.62 37.94
N GLU A 172 -8.14 -24.58 37.20
CA GLU A 172 -7.71 -25.97 37.28
C GLU A 172 -6.32 -26.09 36.64
N GLU A 173 -5.33 -26.34 37.49
CA GLU A 173 -4.02 -26.83 37.10
C GLU A 173 -4.20 -28.23 36.51
N ILE A 174 -3.94 -28.36 35.22
CA ILE A 174 -3.85 -29.65 34.54
C ILE A 174 -2.46 -30.20 34.85
N PRO A 175 -2.35 -31.42 35.41
CA PRO A 175 -1.06 -32.04 35.69
C PRO A 175 -0.33 -32.37 34.38
N GLU A 176 0.90 -31.89 34.26
CA GLU A 176 1.87 -32.36 33.27
C GLU A 176 2.31 -33.79 33.65
N GLU A 177 1.76 -34.78 32.97
CA GLU A 177 2.39 -36.10 32.86
C GLU A 177 2.60 -36.50 31.39
N ALA A 178 3.89 -36.58 31.05
CA ALA A 178 4.53 -37.62 30.26
C ALA A 178 3.77 -38.18 29.04
N ALA A 179 4.00 -37.55 27.88
CA ALA A 179 3.99 -38.26 26.61
C ALA A 179 5.21 -37.81 25.80
N GLY A 180 6.22 -38.68 25.78
CA GLY A 180 7.43 -38.52 24.99
C GLY A 180 7.14 -38.39 23.50
N SER A 181 7.81 -37.44 22.86
CA SER A 181 8.07 -37.44 21.43
C SER A 181 9.54 -37.11 21.25
N ASP A 182 10.32 -38.17 21.36
CA ASP A 182 11.65 -38.30 20.79
C ASP A 182 11.55 -38.06 19.27
N LEU A 183 12.21 -37.01 18.75
CA LEU A 183 12.78 -36.92 17.39
C LEU A 183 13.35 -35.51 17.13
N ASP A 184 14.63 -35.50 16.76
CA ASP A 184 15.42 -34.45 16.11
C ASP A 184 15.91 -33.24 16.92
N GLN A 185 16.89 -33.55 17.78
CA GLN A 185 17.97 -32.63 18.16
C GLN A 185 18.84 -32.28 16.94
N ARG A 186 18.57 -31.14 16.30
CA ARG A 186 19.60 -30.44 15.51
C ARG A 186 20.40 -29.52 16.43
N SER A 187 21.64 -29.94 16.65
CA SER A 187 22.73 -29.29 17.36
C SER A 187 22.78 -27.78 17.14
N ARG A 188 22.54 -27.02 18.22
CA ARG A 188 22.90 -25.60 18.32
C ARG A 188 24.18 -25.52 19.17
N PRO A 189 25.29 -24.99 18.65
CA PRO A 189 26.52 -24.89 19.42
C PRO A 189 26.37 -23.92 20.58
N VAL A 190 26.75 -24.41 21.76
CA VAL A 190 26.81 -23.69 23.03
C VAL A 190 27.92 -22.64 22.95
N ALA A 191 27.57 -21.37 23.13
CA ALA A 191 28.54 -20.30 23.37
C ALA A 191 28.92 -20.29 24.86
N PRO A 192 30.20 -20.10 25.21
CA PRO A 192 30.67 -20.15 26.59
C PRO A 192 30.22 -18.94 27.40
N THR A 193 29.69 -19.25 28.58
CA THR A 193 29.50 -18.37 29.74
C THR A 193 30.76 -17.56 30.04
N ALA A 194 30.65 -16.23 29.98
CA ALA A 194 31.63 -15.31 30.53
C ALA A 194 30.97 -14.43 31.62
N ALA A 195 31.64 -14.45 32.76
CA ALA A 195 31.58 -13.69 34.03
C ALA A 195 30.85 -12.33 34.10
N PRO A 196 30.46 -11.91 35.34
CA PRO A 196 29.80 -10.64 35.61
C PRO A 196 30.77 -9.45 35.47
N THR A 197 30.41 -8.49 34.62
CA THR A 197 31.11 -7.20 34.52
C THR A 197 30.53 -6.23 35.55
N THR A 198 31.46 -5.72 36.36
CA THR A 198 31.36 -4.70 37.38
C THR A 198 30.74 -3.37 36.91
N LEU A 199 30.01 -2.73 37.83
CA LEU A 199 29.55 -1.34 37.81
C LEU A 199 30.60 -0.39 37.23
N SER A 200 30.25 0.29 36.12
CA SER A 200 31.00 1.40 35.58
C SER A 200 30.28 2.70 35.97
N GLU A 201 30.94 3.43 36.85
CA GLU A 201 30.64 4.75 37.36
C GLU A 201 30.55 5.77 36.22
N VAL A 202 29.40 6.45 36.14
CA VAL A 202 29.13 7.50 35.14
C VAL A 202 29.83 8.80 35.60
N PRO A 203 30.80 9.34 34.86
CA PRO A 203 31.42 10.62 35.20
C PRO A 203 30.45 11.79 34.95
N PRO A 204 30.54 12.89 35.73
CA PRO A 204 29.70 14.05 35.57
C PRO A 204 30.03 14.83 34.29
N ALA A 205 28.96 15.29 33.62
CA ALA A 205 29.03 16.07 32.38
C ALA A 205 29.79 17.40 32.56
N PRO A 206 30.70 17.77 31.64
CA PRO A 206 31.28 19.10 31.62
C PRO A 206 30.27 20.13 31.08
N ALA A 207 30.15 21.25 31.78
CA ALA A 207 29.36 22.40 31.39
C ALA A 207 29.87 22.97 30.05
N LEU A 208 28.99 22.99 29.05
CA LEU A 208 29.23 23.66 27.77
C LEU A 208 29.06 25.17 27.95
N ALA A 209 30.17 25.89 27.86
CA ALA A 209 30.22 27.34 27.72
C ALA A 209 29.68 27.79 26.35
N PRO A 210 29.16 29.04 26.22
CA PRO A 210 28.66 29.57 24.96
C PRO A 210 29.80 29.82 23.96
N ALA A 211 29.71 29.22 22.77
CA ALA A 211 30.62 29.46 21.68
C ALA A 211 30.39 30.86 21.07
N THR A 212 31.29 31.79 21.39
CA THR A 212 31.43 33.08 20.72
C THR A 212 31.83 32.85 19.26
N THR A 213 31.02 33.35 18.33
CA THR A 213 31.29 33.33 16.89
C THR A 213 32.30 34.45 16.55
N PRO A 214 33.50 34.17 16.01
CA PRO A 214 34.36 35.22 15.47
C PRO A 214 33.87 35.64 14.09
N ALA A 215 33.52 36.91 13.96
CA ALA A 215 33.32 37.58 12.68
C ALA A 215 34.68 37.77 12.00
N LEU A 216 34.88 37.17 10.83
CA LEU A 216 36.01 37.48 9.95
C LEU A 216 35.54 38.44 8.84
N PRO A 217 36.23 39.57 8.63
CA PRO A 217 36.04 40.40 7.46
C PRO A 217 36.88 39.83 6.31
N PHE A 218 36.22 39.22 5.31
CA PHE A 218 36.86 38.94 4.02
C PHE A 218 36.52 40.06 3.04
N ASP A 219 37.47 40.97 2.87
CA ASP A 219 37.50 41.94 1.78
C ASP A 219 38.06 41.23 0.53
N LEU A 220 37.23 41.04 -0.48
CA LEU A 220 37.59 40.50 -1.79
C LEU A 220 37.45 41.61 -2.84
N THR A 221 38.37 42.56 -2.80
CA THR A 221 38.65 43.44 -3.93
C THR A 221 39.48 42.72 -4.99
N ALA A 222 38.99 42.79 -6.22
CA ALA A 222 39.72 42.71 -7.49
C ALA A 222 40.34 41.35 -7.90
N ILE A 223 39.55 40.55 -8.63
CA ILE A 223 40.08 39.72 -9.72
C ILE A 223 39.23 39.96 -10.97
N GLY A 224 39.94 40.16 -12.08
CA GLY A 224 39.46 40.69 -13.35
C GLY A 224 38.25 40.00 -13.97
N ALA A 225 37.45 40.84 -14.62
CA ALA A 225 36.37 40.46 -15.52
C ALA A 225 36.88 39.51 -16.62
N ALA A 226 36.51 38.23 -16.51
CA ALA A 226 36.54 37.30 -17.63
C ALA A 226 35.26 37.48 -18.46
N PRO A 227 35.33 37.50 -19.79
CA PRO A 227 34.14 37.64 -20.64
C PRO A 227 33.21 36.44 -20.42
N GLU A 228 32.03 36.71 -19.86
CA GLU A 228 30.93 35.75 -19.72
C GLU A 228 30.52 35.25 -21.10
N LEU A 229 30.93 34.02 -21.41
CA LEU A 229 30.33 33.27 -22.50
C LEU A 229 28.86 32.99 -22.13
N PRO A 230 27.88 33.31 -23.00
CA PRO A 230 26.48 33.11 -22.71
C PRO A 230 26.22 31.63 -22.46
N ALA A 231 25.89 31.30 -21.22
CA ALA A 231 25.51 29.95 -20.84
C ALA A 231 24.41 29.44 -21.78
N PRO A 232 24.54 28.23 -22.36
CA PRO A 232 23.51 27.68 -23.21
C PRO A 232 22.23 27.56 -22.39
N ARG A 233 21.25 28.40 -22.73
CA ARG A 233 19.89 28.33 -22.18
C ARG A 233 19.36 26.94 -22.51
N LEU A 234 19.43 26.03 -21.54
CA LEU A 234 18.73 24.76 -21.56
C LEU A 234 17.28 25.10 -21.81
N ALA A 235 16.81 24.86 -23.03
CA ALA A 235 15.43 25.07 -23.43
C ALA A 235 14.59 24.23 -22.46
N GLU A 236 13.91 24.91 -21.53
CA GLU A 236 13.01 24.24 -20.61
C GLU A 236 12.05 23.41 -21.45
N PRO A 237 11.82 22.13 -21.08
CA PRO A 237 10.93 21.27 -21.82
C PRO A 237 9.58 21.96 -21.90
N ARG A 238 9.23 22.43 -23.10
CA ARG A 238 7.92 23.00 -23.44
C ARG A 238 6.88 21.91 -23.24
N ARG A 239 6.51 21.65 -21.99
CA ARG A 239 5.27 20.97 -21.63
C ARG A 239 4.19 21.85 -22.23
N ARG A 240 3.62 21.40 -23.35
CA ARG A 240 2.44 22.01 -23.96
C ARG A 240 1.37 22.03 -22.88
N LYS A 241 1.26 23.15 -22.16
CA LYS A 241 0.14 23.41 -21.25
C LYS A 241 -1.07 23.51 -22.17
N LEU A 242 -1.83 22.43 -22.25
CA LEU A 242 -3.11 22.39 -22.94
C LEU A 242 -4.08 23.27 -22.14
N GLY A 243 -4.07 24.57 -22.39
CA GLY A 243 -4.98 25.53 -21.77
C GLY A 243 -4.60 26.98 -22.06
N LEU A 244 -5.62 27.83 -22.23
CA LEU A 244 -5.49 29.28 -22.30
C LEU A 244 -4.72 29.79 -21.09
N ASP A 245 -3.76 30.69 -21.32
CA ASP A 245 -3.12 31.40 -20.22
C ASP A 245 -4.11 32.35 -19.52
N LEU A 246 -3.72 32.92 -18.38
CA LEU A 246 -4.65 33.75 -17.59
C LEU A 246 -5.03 35.05 -18.33
N ALA A 247 -4.13 35.60 -19.15
CA ALA A 247 -4.39 36.82 -19.92
C ALA A 247 -5.30 36.53 -21.13
N GLU A 248 -5.06 35.43 -21.84
CA GLU A 248 -5.92 34.93 -22.91
C GLU A 248 -7.31 34.58 -22.39
N LEU A 249 -7.42 33.90 -21.23
CA LEU A 249 -8.69 33.61 -20.59
C LEU A 249 -9.45 34.89 -20.22
N ALA A 250 -8.77 35.88 -19.64
CA ALA A 250 -9.39 37.17 -19.31
C ALA A 250 -9.92 37.90 -20.56
N ARG A 251 -9.17 37.86 -21.66
CA ARG A 251 -9.60 38.42 -22.94
C ARG A 251 -10.83 37.71 -23.49
N VAL A 252 -10.82 36.38 -23.55
CA VAL A 252 -11.95 35.60 -24.06
C VAL A 252 -13.20 35.80 -23.21
N VAL A 253 -13.06 35.90 -21.88
CA VAL A 253 -14.16 36.25 -20.96
C VAL A 253 -14.77 37.61 -21.31
N GLY A 254 -13.93 38.62 -21.59
CA GLY A 254 -14.40 39.96 -21.97
C GLY A 254 -15.13 40.01 -23.32
N GLU A 255 -14.73 39.16 -24.28
CA GLU A 255 -15.33 39.09 -25.61
C GLU A 255 -16.63 38.27 -25.64
N THR A 256 -16.70 37.17 -24.89
CA THR A 256 -17.79 36.19 -24.99
C THR A 256 -18.85 36.32 -23.89
N ALA A 257 -18.49 36.89 -22.73
CA ALA A 257 -19.32 36.91 -21.53
C ALA A 257 -19.87 35.53 -21.09
N ASP A 258 -19.16 34.43 -21.42
CA ASP A 258 -19.58 33.07 -21.05
C ASP A 258 -19.49 32.86 -19.53
N PRO A 259 -20.59 32.48 -18.84
CA PRO A 259 -20.60 32.27 -17.39
C PRO A 259 -19.60 31.19 -16.91
N ILE A 260 -19.30 30.19 -17.74
CA ILE A 260 -18.33 29.13 -17.40
C ILE A 260 -16.91 29.71 -17.38
N LEU A 261 -16.56 30.53 -18.37
CA LEU A 261 -15.25 31.17 -18.45
C LEU A 261 -15.09 32.25 -17.37
N ILE A 262 -16.14 32.98 -17.03
CA ILE A 262 -16.16 33.92 -15.89
C ILE A 262 -15.85 33.18 -14.59
N ALA A 263 -16.50 32.03 -14.35
CA ALA A 263 -16.25 31.22 -13.16
C ALA A 263 -14.82 30.64 -13.13
N GLU A 264 -14.30 30.21 -14.28
CA GLU A 264 -12.92 29.74 -14.41
C GLU A 264 -11.91 30.85 -14.15
N LEU A 265 -12.12 32.05 -14.70
CA LEU A 265 -11.27 33.22 -14.46
C LEU A 265 -11.29 33.60 -12.98
N ALA A 266 -12.48 33.72 -12.39
CA ALA A 266 -12.65 33.99 -10.97
C ALA A 266 -11.93 32.95 -10.09
N ARG A 267 -11.99 31.66 -10.45
CA ARG A 267 -11.28 30.59 -9.74
C ARG A 267 -9.76 30.73 -9.84
N ARG A 268 -9.23 31.16 -11.00
CA ARG A 268 -7.78 31.31 -11.23
C ARG A 268 -7.22 32.61 -10.66
N THR A 269 -8.03 33.66 -10.58
CA THR A 269 -7.64 34.96 -10.01
C THR A 269 -7.95 35.08 -8.53
N ALA A 270 -8.72 34.16 -7.96
CA ALA A 270 -8.93 34.12 -6.52
C ALA A 270 -7.58 34.03 -5.80
N PRO A 271 -7.33 34.87 -4.78
CA PRO A 271 -6.14 34.73 -3.97
C PRO A 271 -6.09 33.30 -3.40
N PRO A 272 -4.91 32.68 -3.29
CA PRO A 272 -4.80 31.35 -2.69
C PRO A 272 -5.47 31.40 -1.32
N GLY A 273 -6.31 30.41 -1.03
CA GLY A 273 -6.94 30.30 0.28
C GLY A 273 -5.86 30.33 1.38
N PRO A 274 -6.18 30.83 2.59
CA PRO A 274 -5.24 30.82 3.69
C PRO A 274 -4.68 29.40 3.88
N PRO A 275 -3.36 29.24 4.12
CA PRO A 275 -2.76 27.93 4.28
C PRO A 275 -3.51 27.15 5.35
N GLU A 276 -3.93 25.93 5.03
CA GLU A 276 -4.61 25.09 6.01
C GLU A 276 -3.67 24.84 7.20
N PRO A 277 -4.16 24.94 8.45
CA PRO A 277 -3.34 24.60 9.60
C PRO A 277 -2.89 23.15 9.50
N PRO A 278 -1.62 22.84 9.84
CA PRO A 278 -1.12 21.48 9.78
C PRO A 278 -1.98 20.57 10.67
N PRO A 279 -2.25 19.31 10.28
CA PRO A 279 -3.14 18.42 11.03
C PRO A 279 -2.77 18.25 12.51
N VAL A 280 -1.49 18.41 12.85
CA VAL A 280 -0.94 18.30 14.20
C VAL A 280 -1.43 19.40 15.14
N THR A 281 -1.75 20.60 14.62
CA THR A 281 -2.23 21.73 15.43
C THR A 281 -3.73 21.71 15.65
N LEU A 282 -4.47 20.86 14.93
CA LEU A 282 -5.92 20.78 15.06
C LEU A 282 -6.31 20.05 16.35
N PRO A 283 -7.35 20.53 17.07
CA PRO A 283 -7.94 19.77 18.16
C PRO A 283 -8.61 18.51 17.58
N THR A 284 -8.57 17.43 18.34
CA THR A 284 -9.03 16.09 17.91
C THR A 284 -10.47 16.07 17.36
N PRO A 285 -11.45 16.79 17.96
CA PRO A 285 -12.79 16.94 17.37
C PRO A 285 -12.78 17.55 15.96
N ALA A 286 -12.01 18.62 15.74
CA ALA A 286 -11.91 19.28 14.44
C ALA A 286 -11.21 18.40 13.40
N LEU A 287 -10.26 17.56 13.84
CA LEU A 287 -9.61 16.58 12.98
C LEU A 287 -10.61 15.53 12.48
N PHE A 288 -11.51 15.04 13.34
CA PHE A 288 -12.56 14.09 12.95
C PHE A 288 -13.58 14.69 11.98
N GLU A 289 -13.96 15.96 12.16
CA GLU A 289 -14.91 16.65 11.27
C GLU A 289 -14.36 16.83 9.84
N ARG A 290 -13.04 17.00 9.70
CA ARG A 290 -12.37 17.14 8.40
C ARG A 290 -12.05 15.81 7.71
N LEU A 291 -12.14 14.70 8.42
CA LEU A 291 -11.73 13.38 7.94
C LEU A 291 -12.56 12.83 6.75
N PRO A 292 -13.90 13.01 6.65
CA PRO A 292 -14.69 12.45 5.56
C PRO A 292 -14.25 12.95 4.17
N GLY A 293 -13.77 12.04 3.32
CA GLY A 293 -13.24 12.35 1.98
C GLY A 293 -11.75 12.70 1.94
N ARG A 294 -11.08 12.88 3.09
CA ARG A 294 -9.67 13.25 3.21
C ARG A 294 -8.80 12.09 3.67
N HIS A 295 -8.27 11.33 2.71
CA HIS A 295 -7.41 10.17 2.98
C HIS A 295 -6.03 10.57 3.51
N ASP A 296 -5.59 11.80 3.21
CA ASP A 296 -4.37 12.42 3.73
C ASP A 296 -4.36 12.54 5.26
N LEU A 297 -5.54 12.63 5.89
CA LEU A 297 -5.68 12.80 7.34
C LEU A 297 -5.71 11.49 8.13
N ILE A 298 -5.74 10.32 7.47
CA ILE A 298 -5.88 9.01 8.15
C ILE A 298 -4.74 8.78 9.15
N MET A 299 -3.48 8.95 8.70
CA MET A 299 -2.31 8.73 9.54
C MET A 299 -2.20 9.74 10.69
N ALA A 300 -2.54 11.01 10.43
CA ALA A 300 -2.54 12.04 11.46
C ALA A 300 -3.59 11.73 12.55
N THR A 301 -4.78 11.30 12.13
CA THR A 301 -5.87 10.91 13.05
C THR A 301 -5.49 9.70 13.89
N ALA A 302 -4.92 8.67 13.27
CA ALA A 302 -4.51 7.46 14.00
C ALA A 302 -3.41 7.75 15.04
N ARG A 303 -2.41 8.56 14.69
CA ARG A 303 -1.37 9.00 15.63
C ARG A 303 -1.95 9.80 16.79
N ARG A 304 -2.85 10.75 16.52
CA ARG A 304 -3.55 11.54 17.54
C ARG A 304 -4.33 10.66 18.51
N LEU A 305 -5.00 9.62 18.01
CA LEU A 305 -5.69 8.63 18.84
C LEU A 305 -4.72 7.82 19.71
N CYS A 306 -3.57 7.37 19.18
CA CYS A 306 -2.52 6.73 19.98
C CYS A 306 -2.03 7.65 21.12
N GLU A 307 -1.72 8.90 20.81
CA GLU A 307 -1.23 9.90 21.78
C GLU A 307 -2.24 10.12 22.92
N GLU A 308 -3.51 10.38 22.60
CA GLU A 308 -4.53 10.68 23.62
C GLU A 308 -4.98 9.47 24.43
N THR A 309 -4.92 8.27 23.84
CA THR A 309 -5.23 7.02 24.55
C THR A 309 -4.04 6.47 25.34
N GLY A 310 -2.82 6.94 25.07
CA GLY A 310 -1.58 6.38 25.62
C GLY A 310 -1.25 4.98 25.09
N ASP A 311 -1.87 4.54 24.00
CA ASP A 311 -1.70 3.19 23.44
C ASP A 311 -0.86 3.24 22.15
N PHE A 312 0.43 2.96 22.32
CA PHE A 312 1.44 2.95 21.25
C PHE A 312 1.69 1.55 20.67
N GLN A 313 0.86 0.57 20.99
CA GLN A 313 1.00 -0.77 20.42
C GLN A 313 0.74 -0.72 18.91
N VAL A 314 1.59 -1.40 18.12
CA VAL A 314 1.47 -1.46 16.65
C VAL A 314 0.09 -1.99 16.21
N ALA A 315 -0.47 -2.94 16.98
CA ALA A 315 -1.81 -3.47 16.74
C ALA A 315 -2.91 -2.41 16.95
N SER A 316 -2.78 -1.59 17.99
CA SER A 316 -3.73 -0.50 18.29
C SER A 316 -3.66 0.60 17.24
N GLN A 317 -2.45 1.00 16.82
CA GLN A 317 -2.26 1.97 15.74
C GLN A 317 -2.95 1.50 14.44
N ARG A 318 -2.73 0.25 14.02
CA ARG A 318 -3.41 -0.32 12.82
C ARG A 318 -4.93 -0.32 12.98
N THR A 319 -5.43 -0.53 14.18
CA THR A 319 -6.86 -0.48 14.47
C THR A 319 -7.40 0.95 14.33
N PHE A 320 -6.69 1.95 14.88
CA PHE A 320 -7.06 3.36 14.74
C PHE A 320 -6.97 3.86 13.30
N GLU A 321 -5.98 3.40 12.52
CA GLU A 321 -5.89 3.64 11.08
C GLU A 321 -7.14 3.12 10.35
N LYS A 322 -7.60 1.90 10.68
CA LYS A 322 -8.82 1.32 10.10
C LYS A 322 -10.09 2.09 10.49
N MET A 323 -10.16 2.59 11.73
CA MET A 323 -11.26 3.45 12.18
C MET A 323 -11.27 4.76 11.39
N ALA A 324 -10.12 5.40 11.23
CA ALA A 324 -9.99 6.63 10.46
C ALA A 324 -10.27 6.43 8.96
N GLU A 325 -9.79 5.33 8.37
CA GLU A 325 -10.08 4.94 6.98
C GLU A 325 -11.58 4.72 6.75
N ALA A 326 -12.27 4.07 7.69
CA ALA A 326 -13.72 3.87 7.61
C ALA A 326 -14.50 5.21 7.57
N VAL A 327 -14.05 6.21 8.33
CA VAL A 327 -14.62 7.57 8.30
C VAL A 327 -14.24 8.32 7.02
N ALA A 328 -12.98 8.24 6.59
CA ALA A 328 -12.48 8.91 5.38
C ALA A 328 -13.21 8.41 4.12
N THR A 329 -13.47 7.11 4.02
CA THR A 329 -14.24 6.46 2.95
C THR A 329 -15.75 6.66 3.07
N ARG A 330 -16.22 7.37 4.11
CA ARG A 330 -17.64 7.61 4.42
C ARG A 330 -18.46 6.34 4.70
N SER A 331 -17.79 5.22 4.98
CA SER A 331 -18.47 3.99 5.41
C SER A 331 -19.06 4.11 6.81
N VAL A 332 -18.44 4.93 7.67
CA VAL A 332 -18.93 5.25 9.02
C VAL A 332 -18.97 6.78 9.20
N PRO A 333 -20.04 7.36 9.76
CA PRO A 333 -20.09 8.80 10.04
C PRO A 333 -19.03 9.25 11.06
N ALA A 334 -18.42 10.42 10.86
CA ALA A 334 -17.40 10.98 11.77
C ALA A 334 -17.88 11.10 13.23
N ARG A 335 -19.17 11.43 13.43
CA ARG A 335 -19.80 11.50 14.76
C ARG A 335 -19.71 10.20 15.57
N VAL A 336 -19.64 9.05 14.90
CA VAL A 336 -19.48 7.74 15.57
C VAL A 336 -18.10 7.65 16.19
N LEU A 337 -17.05 7.98 15.43
CA LEU A 337 -15.68 8.02 15.92
C LEU A 337 -15.54 9.02 17.08
N GLN A 338 -16.12 10.22 16.95
CA GLN A 338 -16.12 11.25 17.99
C GLN A 338 -16.84 10.79 19.27
N SER A 339 -17.93 10.03 19.15
CA SER A 339 -18.65 9.47 20.30
C SER A 339 -17.80 8.40 21.01
N CYS A 340 -17.19 7.49 20.25
CA CYS A 340 -16.32 6.45 20.80
C CYS A 340 -15.10 7.04 21.51
N TRP A 341 -14.52 8.10 20.93
CA TRP A 341 -13.44 8.87 21.53
C TRP A 341 -13.85 9.53 22.85
N ARG A 342 -15.01 10.19 22.90
CA ARG A 342 -15.53 10.77 24.15
C ARG A 342 -15.73 9.73 25.25
N GLN A 343 -16.24 8.54 24.91
CA GLN A 343 -16.37 7.44 25.86
C GLN A 343 -15.00 6.98 26.39
N ALA A 344 -14.01 6.88 25.52
CA ALA A 344 -12.65 6.47 25.87
C ALA A 344 -11.92 7.50 26.75
N MET A 345 -12.24 8.79 26.62
CA MET A 345 -11.66 9.87 27.44
C MET A 345 -12.40 10.09 28.78
N GLY A 346 -13.43 9.29 29.07
CA GLY A 346 -14.16 9.37 30.33
C GLY A 346 -13.29 9.04 31.54
N PRO A 347 -13.59 9.62 32.73
CA PRO A 347 -12.77 9.44 33.93
C PRO A 347 -12.72 7.99 34.44
N THR A 348 -13.68 7.15 34.05
CA THR A 348 -13.77 5.75 34.46
C THR A 348 -13.00 4.79 33.55
N ALA A 349 -12.37 5.28 32.47
CA ALA A 349 -11.68 4.44 31.50
C ALA A 349 -10.23 4.15 31.92
N GLU A 350 -10.02 3.03 32.61
CA GLU A 350 -8.67 2.56 33.00
C GLU A 350 -7.78 2.26 31.78
N HIS A 351 -8.37 1.72 30.70
CA HIS A 351 -7.68 1.39 29.46
C HIS A 351 -8.32 2.09 28.26
N LYS A 352 -8.04 3.38 28.10
CA LYS A 352 -8.64 4.25 27.08
C LYS A 352 -8.63 3.65 25.67
N GLY A 353 -7.51 3.07 25.23
CA GLY A 353 -7.40 2.41 23.92
C GLY A 353 -8.35 1.23 23.74
N LYS A 354 -8.46 0.36 24.76
CA LYS A 354 -9.40 -0.78 24.75
C LYS A 354 -10.85 -0.31 24.75
N VAL A 355 -11.17 0.70 25.57
CA VAL A 355 -12.53 1.30 25.65
C VAL A 355 -12.91 1.90 24.29
N LEU A 356 -12.00 2.62 23.62
CA LEU A 356 -12.22 3.18 22.29
C LEU A 356 -12.56 2.09 21.26
N VAL A 357 -11.76 1.02 21.21
CA VAL A 357 -11.98 -0.08 20.26
C VAL A 357 -13.28 -0.84 20.54
N ALA A 358 -13.62 -1.05 21.82
CA ALA A 358 -14.87 -1.69 22.21
C ALA A 358 -16.10 -0.83 21.84
N ALA A 359 -16.05 0.47 22.12
CA ALA A 359 -17.09 1.43 21.73
C ALA A 359 -17.30 1.48 20.21
N TRP A 360 -16.20 1.46 19.45
CA TRP A 360 -16.23 1.43 18.00
C TRP A 360 -16.90 0.18 17.45
N LYS A 361 -16.50 -1.01 17.94
CA LYS A 361 -17.08 -2.29 17.51
C LYS A 361 -18.59 -2.34 17.74
N ARG A 362 -19.07 -1.87 18.91
CA ARG A 362 -20.51 -1.78 19.21
C ARG A 362 -21.23 -0.86 18.23
N SER A 363 -20.69 0.35 18.02
CA SER A 363 -21.32 1.35 17.15
C SER A 363 -21.38 0.92 15.67
N VAL A 364 -20.36 0.24 15.17
CA VAL A 364 -20.34 -0.27 13.78
C VAL A 364 -21.28 -1.47 13.62
N ALA A 365 -21.47 -2.29 14.65
CA ALA A 365 -22.44 -3.38 14.62
C ALA A 365 -23.90 -2.89 14.59
N GLU A 366 -24.17 -1.77 15.26
CA GLU A 366 -25.49 -1.13 15.31
C GLU A 366 -25.79 -0.26 14.08
N ALA A 367 -24.76 0.18 13.35
CA ALA A 367 -24.96 1.01 12.16
C ALA A 367 -25.79 0.23 11.12
N PRO A 368 -26.92 0.79 10.63
CA PRO A 368 -27.72 0.13 9.61
C PRO A 368 -26.83 -0.11 8.40
N ARG A 369 -26.72 -1.37 7.98
CA ARG A 369 -26.03 -1.75 6.75
C ARG A 369 -26.75 -1.04 5.61
N ARG A 370 -26.19 0.07 5.13
CA ARG A 370 -26.70 0.75 3.94
C ARG A 370 -26.47 -0.23 2.77
N CYS A 371 -27.55 -0.86 2.32
CA CYS A 371 -27.58 -1.71 1.13
C CYS A 371 -27.38 -0.88 -0.14
#